data_AF-A0A2J5PAL7-F1
#
_entry.id   AF-A0A2J5PAL7-F1
#
_cell.length_a   1.000
_cell.length_b   1.000
_cell.length_c   1.000
_cell.angle_alpha   90.00
_cell.angle_beta   90.00
_cell.angle_gamma   90.00
#
_symmetry.space_group_name_H-M   'P 1'
#
loop_
_entity.id
_entity.type
_entity.pdbx_description
1 polymer ?
#
loop_
_entity_poly.entity_id
_entity_poly.type
_entity_poly.pdbx_seq_one_letter_code
_entity_poly.pdbx_strand_id
1 'polypeptide(L)' 'VMRYAVVVSYANGAGALLRTFSSNRQDAIEEINDMDADDFFEHVVKKHPAPQAPRYIWKLQKALDAM' A
#
# COMPACT_ATOMS: atom_id res chain seq x y z
N VAL A 1 -7.28 -0.85 4.83
CA VAL A 1 -6.56 -0.39 3.61
C VAL A 1 -5.98 1.02 3.71
N MET A 2 -6.80 2.07 3.88
CA MET A 2 -6.36 3.48 3.80
C MET A 2 -5.12 3.84 4.63
N ARG A 3 -4.99 3.32 5.87
CA ARG A 3 -3.80 3.55 6.70
C ARG A 3 -2.51 2.99 6.08
N TYR A 4 -2.57 1.80 5.50
CA TYR A 4 -1.43 1.20 4.81
C TYR A 4 -1.07 1.96 3.53
N ALA A 5 -2.08 2.39 2.76
CA ALA A 5 -1.87 3.21 1.58
C ALA A 5 -1.17 4.53 1.92
N VAL A 6 -1.55 5.19 3.02
CA VAL A 6 -0.89 6.42 3.51
C VAL A 6 0.58 6.16 3.88
N VAL A 7 0.86 5.08 4.63
CA VAL A 7 2.23 4.77 5.06
C VAL A 7 3.14 4.40 3.87
N VAL A 8 2.65 3.61 2.93
CA VAL A 8 3.41 3.27 1.72
C VAL A 8 3.61 4.51 0.84
N SER A 9 2.60 5.36 0.72
CA SER A 9 2.69 6.63 -0.01
C SER A 9 3.68 7.60 0.65
N TYR A 10 3.78 7.59 1.98
CA TYR A 10 4.77 8.39 2.70
C TYR A 10 6.20 7.89 2.42
N ALA A 11 6.40 6.57 2.38
CA ALA A 11 7.72 5.97 2.15
C ALA A 11 8.21 6.09 0.69
N ASN A 12 7.33 5.90 -0.29
CA ASN A 12 7.73 5.74 -1.70
C ASN A 12 7.02 6.71 -2.67
N GLY A 13 6.15 7.58 -2.15
CA GLY A 13 5.34 8.50 -2.94
C GLY A 13 4.01 7.90 -3.39
N ALA A 14 2.93 8.68 -3.26
CA ALA A 14 1.57 8.25 -3.64
C ALA A 14 1.45 7.87 -5.12
N GLY A 15 2.13 8.59 -6.01
CA GLY A 15 2.11 8.27 -7.44
C GLY A 15 2.77 6.94 -7.78
N ALA A 16 3.81 6.53 -7.04
CA ALA A 16 4.46 5.23 -7.24
C ALA A 16 3.53 4.10 -6.82
N LEU A 17 2.81 4.27 -5.70
CA LEU A 17 1.80 3.32 -5.24
C LEU A 17 0.66 3.17 -6.24
N LEU A 18 0.00 4.27 -6.61
CA LEU A 18 -1.18 4.23 -7.48
C LEU A 18 -0.88 3.58 -8.84
N ARG A 19 0.31 3.82 -9.41
CA ARG A 19 0.74 3.20 -10.67
C ARG A 19 0.93 1.68 -10.62
N THR A 20 0.98 1.07 -9.42
CA THR A 20 0.99 -0.40 -9.29
C THR A 20 -0.39 -1.03 -9.44
N PHE A 21 -1.45 -0.21 -9.35
CA PHE A 21 -2.85 -0.60 -9.53
C PHE A 21 -3.30 -0.25 -10.95
N SER A 22 -3.32 1.05 -11.27
CA SER A 22 -3.69 1.54 -12.60
C SER A 22 -2.87 2.78 -13.00
N SER A 23 -2.77 3.02 -14.31
CA SER A 23 -2.20 4.26 -14.84
C SER A 23 -3.14 5.46 -14.65
N ASN A 24 -4.45 5.21 -14.56
CA ASN A 24 -5.45 6.22 -14.22
C ASN A 24 -5.63 6.27 -12.70
N ARG A 25 -5.55 7.49 -12.16
CA ARG A 25 -5.64 7.74 -10.72
C ARG A 25 -7.01 7.37 -10.15
N GLN A 26 -8.10 7.59 -10.86
CA GLN A 26 -9.44 7.29 -10.32
C GLN A 26 -9.63 5.77 -10.21
N ASP A 27 -9.34 5.05 -11.28
CA ASP A 27 -9.43 3.59 -11.34
C ASP A 27 -8.53 2.94 -10.26
N ALA A 28 -7.32 3.47 -10.04
CA ALA A 28 -6.44 2.99 -8.97
C ALA A 28 -7.02 3.20 -7.57
N ILE A 29 -7.75 4.30 -7.34
CA ILE A 29 -8.39 4.57 -6.04
C ILE A 29 -9.60 3.64 -5.85
N GLU A 30 -10.39 3.41 -6.90
CA GLU A 30 -11.51 2.48 -6.88
C GLU A 30 -11.04 1.06 -6.57
N GLU A 31 -10.01 0.56 -7.27
CA GLU A 31 -9.40 -0.75 -6.96
C GLU A 31 -8.94 -0.83 -5.50
N ILE A 32 -8.23 0.19 -4.99
CA ILE A 32 -7.76 0.19 -3.59
C ILE A 32 -8.94 0.18 -2.59
N ASN A 33 -10.05 0.85 -2.91
CA ASN A 33 -11.21 0.90 -2.03
C ASN A 33 -12.03 -0.39 -2.04
N ASP A 34 -12.01 -1.13 -3.16
CA ASP A 34 -12.72 -2.41 -3.30
C ASP A 34 -11.94 -3.60 -2.71
N MET A 35 -10.65 -3.41 -2.42
CA MET A 35 -9.80 -4.43 -1.81
C MET A 35 -9.88 -4.45 -0.29
N ASP A 36 -9.58 -5.61 0.31
CA ASP A 36 -9.35 -5.70 1.75
C ASP A 36 -7.89 -5.36 2.12
N ALA A 37 -7.62 -5.34 3.43
CA ALA A 37 -6.31 -4.96 3.95
C ALA A 37 -5.20 -5.98 3.62
N ASP A 38 -5.55 -7.27 3.55
CA ASP A 38 -4.62 -8.37 3.34
C ASP A 38 -4.28 -8.48 1.85
N ASP A 39 -5.28 -8.34 0.98
CA ASP A 39 -5.15 -8.24 -0.47
C ASP A 39 -4.29 -7.04 -0.87
N PHE A 40 -4.52 -5.88 -0.24
CA PHE A 40 -3.68 -4.70 -0.45
C PHE A 40 -2.22 -4.97 -0.05
N PHE A 41 -2.00 -5.61 1.09
CA PHE A 41 -0.66 -5.97 1.55
C PHE A 41 0.02 -6.92 0.57
N GLU A 42 -0.66 -7.98 0.14
CA GLU A 42 -0.13 -8.95 -0.79
C GLU A 42 0.22 -8.31 -2.15
N HIS A 43 -0.65 -7.44 -2.67
CA HIS A 43 -0.38 -6.70 -3.90
C HIS A 43 0.85 -5.80 -3.77
N VAL A 44 1.00 -5.06 -2.66
CA VAL A 44 2.19 -4.23 -2.41
C VAL A 44 3.45 -5.09 -2.30
N VAL A 45 3.39 -6.25 -1.65
CA VAL A 45 4.54 -7.17 -1.57
C VAL A 45 4.93 -7.70 -2.94
N LYS A 46 3.97 -8.08 -3.78
CA LYS A 46 4.23 -8.73 -5.08
C LYS A 46 4.59 -7.74 -6.20
N LYS A 47 3.95 -6.57 -6.24
CA LYS A 47 4.01 -5.67 -7.39
C LYS A 47 4.75 -4.36 -7.14
N HIS A 48 4.98 -3.97 -5.88
CA HIS A 48 5.63 -2.68 -5.62
C HIS A 48 7.14 -2.76 -5.93
N PRO A 49 7.68 -1.87 -6.80
CA PRO A 49 9.07 -1.95 -7.24
C PRO A 49 10.08 -1.68 -6.11
N ALA A 50 9.69 -0.93 -5.09
CA ALA A 50 10.52 -0.67 -3.92
C ALA A 50 10.31 -1.72 -2.82
N PRO A 51 11.34 -2.52 -2.45
CA PRO A 51 11.26 -3.52 -1.38
C PRO A 51 11.04 -2.89 0.02
N GLN A 52 11.19 -1.57 0.13
CA GLN A 52 10.92 -0.83 1.36
C GLN A 52 9.40 -0.69 1.65
N ALA A 53 8.54 -0.76 0.62
CA ALA A 53 7.09 -0.64 0.77
C ALA A 53 6.49 -1.70 1.72
N PRO A 54 6.68 -3.01 1.48
CA PRO A 54 6.14 -4.03 2.38
C PRO A 54 6.79 -3.99 3.77
N ARG A 55 8.06 -3.59 3.87
CA ARG A 55 8.76 -3.46 5.15
C ARG A 55 8.15 -2.38 6.05
N TYR A 56 7.68 -1.28 5.47
CA TYR A 56 7.00 -0.22 6.23
C TYR A 56 5.63 -0.67 6.75
N ILE A 57 4.89 -1.46 5.97
CA ILE A 57 3.64 -2.06 6.43
C ILE A 57 3.90 -3.00 7.61
N TRP A 58 4.91 -3.87 7.50
CA TRP A 58 5.30 -4.77 8.58
C TRP A 58 5.67 -4.03 9.88
N LYS A 59 6.43 -2.94 9.78
CA LYS A 59 6.76 -2.08 10.94
C LYS A 59 5.52 -1.46 11.57
N LEU A 60 4.57 -1.00 10.76
CA LEU A 60 3.33 -0.42 11.24
C LEU A 60 2.51 -1.46 12.00
N GLN A 61 2.36 -2.66 11.45
CA GLN A 61 1.61 -3.74 12.10
C GLN A 61 2.25 -4.12 13.43
N LYS A 62 3.59 -4.25 13.47
CA LYS A 62 4.31 -4.46 14.74
C LYS A 62 4.12 -3.35 15.76
N ALA A 63 4.03 -2.09 15.32
CA ALA A 63 3.78 -0.97 16.21
C ALA A 63 2.34 -0.96 16.75
N LEU A 64 1.36 -1.35 15.92
CA LEU A 64 -0.05 -1.47 16.32
C LEU A 64 -0.27 -2.63 17.29
N ASP A 65 0.37 -3.78 17.06
CA ASP A 65 0.28 -4.95 17.93
C ASP A 65 0.92 -4.72 19.33
N ALA A 66 1.79 -3.72 19.45
CA ALA A 66 2.51 -3.39 20.68
C ALA A 66 1.85 -2.25 21.50
N MET A 67 0.74 -1.69 21.02
CA MET A 67 -0.11 -0.73 21.75
C MET A 67 -1.24 -1.43 22.47
#